data_AF-A0A2V6WP77-F1
#
_entry.id   AF-A0A2V6WP77-F1
#
_cell.length_a   1.000
_cell.length_b   1.000
_cell.length_c   1.000
_cell.angle_alpha   90.00
_cell.angle_beta   90.00
_cell.angle_gamma   90.00
#
_symmetry.space_group_name_H-M   'P 1'
#
loop_
_entity.id
_entity.type
_entity.pdbx_description
1 polymer ?
#
loop_
_entity_poly.entity_id
_entity_poly.type
_entity_poly.pdbx_seq_one_letter_code
_entity_poly.pdbx_strand_id
1 'polypeptide(L)'
;MRLAITVGLTTVLMGLTAPGVAPQDAPPGRSSWNREGAARYLDERMDAWFAKAKKLQTGQRVTACVSCHTTVPYVLSRSVLRRAMHVSRATPQEVRVLEEATRRVETYGAHQPLYDSNERKKTESRGTEAVLNALILARADAEQNRRDASEPTRKAFRRLWETQRSDGAWDWLDFGLEPFESVDAAYYGATLAALAIGTVPAYSTSQATDATVGIDKLRGYLKEKYLQQSLFNRAWVLLASTRLKDLLTRAQREALIAELQSRQQGDGGWSLQTLGPWRWSRSAAPFRAPGRLDASLLAKSDGYATGLIVYTLREAGLPVDHPAVRKGLQWLRANQQDVQVGQQIRPAWRTHSINYDREHGGEEGEPWPRMFMSDAATAFSVLALVGSD
;
A
#
# COMPACT_ATOMS: atom_id res chain seq x y z
N MET A 1 -39.07 -68.46 57.90
CA MET A 1 -39.56 -67.10 58.18
C MET A 1 -38.50 -66.10 57.72
N ARG A 2 -38.84 -65.21 56.77
CA ARG A 2 -37.90 -64.34 56.05
C ARG A 2 -37.56 -63.10 56.89
N LEU A 3 -36.27 -62.77 57.00
CA LEU A 3 -35.78 -61.45 57.43
C LEU A 3 -35.40 -60.64 56.19
N ALA A 4 -35.84 -59.39 56.12
CA ALA A 4 -35.47 -58.41 55.11
C ALA A 4 -34.48 -57.40 55.72
N ILE A 5 -33.39 -57.12 55.01
CA ILE A 5 -32.42 -56.06 55.33
C ILE A 5 -32.34 -55.13 54.11
N THR A 6 -32.62 -53.86 54.37
CA THR A 6 -32.56 -52.75 53.40
C THR A 6 -31.13 -52.21 53.34
N VAL A 7 -30.53 -52.17 52.16
CA VAL A 7 -29.21 -51.53 51.90
C VAL A 7 -29.44 -50.30 51.05
N GLY A 8 -29.08 -49.13 51.57
CA GLY A 8 -28.98 -47.87 50.82
C GLY A 8 -27.60 -47.77 50.16
N LEU A 9 -27.57 -47.46 48.86
CA LEU A 9 -26.34 -47.27 48.11
C LEU A 9 -26.19 -45.79 47.71
N THR A 10 -25.18 -45.14 48.28
CA THR A 10 -24.72 -43.78 47.97
C THR A 10 -23.76 -43.85 46.77
N THR A 11 -24.09 -43.17 45.66
CA THR A 11 -23.26 -43.10 44.46
C THR A 11 -22.22 -41.99 44.57
N VAL A 12 -20.94 -42.34 44.52
CA VAL A 12 -19.81 -41.41 44.44
C VAL A 12 -19.51 -41.13 42.95
N LEU A 13 -19.55 -39.86 42.55
CA LEU A 13 -19.11 -39.38 41.24
C LEU A 13 -17.57 -39.23 41.24
N MET A 14 -16.87 -40.01 40.40
CA MET A 14 -15.48 -39.74 40.02
C MET A 14 -15.46 -38.95 38.71
N GLY A 15 -14.82 -37.78 38.74
CA GLY A 15 -14.59 -36.94 37.56
C GLY A 15 -13.47 -37.49 36.68
N LEU A 16 -13.72 -37.57 35.37
CA LEU A 16 -12.72 -37.81 34.33
C LEU A 16 -12.42 -36.48 33.62
N THR A 17 -11.19 -35.99 33.80
CA THR A 17 -10.65 -34.87 33.04
C THR A 17 -10.20 -35.37 31.66
N ALA A 18 -10.76 -34.79 30.60
CA ALA A 18 -10.28 -35.05 29.23
C ALA A 18 -8.96 -34.31 28.99
N PRO A 19 -7.95 -34.93 28.35
CA PRO A 19 -6.71 -34.25 28.00
C PRO A 19 -6.97 -33.26 26.84
N GLY A 20 -6.51 -32.03 27.03
CA GLY A 20 -6.60 -30.96 26.04
C GLY A 20 -5.86 -31.30 24.75
N VAL A 21 -6.52 -31.04 23.61
CA VAL A 21 -5.92 -31.12 22.29
C VAL A 21 -4.91 -29.98 22.15
N ALA A 22 -3.61 -30.33 22.14
CA ALA A 22 -2.56 -29.42 21.72
C ALA A 22 -2.75 -29.05 20.23
N PRO A 23 -2.42 -27.82 19.79
CA PRO A 23 -2.45 -27.48 18.38
C PRO A 23 -1.50 -28.41 17.62
N GLN A 24 -2.02 -29.12 16.62
CA GLN A 24 -1.17 -29.87 15.70
C GLN A 24 -0.37 -28.88 14.84
N ASP A 25 0.95 -28.88 15.02
CA ASP A 25 1.87 -28.30 14.06
C ASP A 25 1.67 -28.99 12.71
N ALA A 26 1.14 -28.26 11.75
CA ALA A 26 1.07 -28.71 10.37
C ALA A 26 2.52 -28.91 9.83
N PRO A 27 2.81 -29.99 9.09
CA PRO A 27 4.14 -30.20 8.53
C PRO A 27 4.49 -29.06 7.55
N PRO A 28 5.78 -28.67 7.41
CA PRO A 28 6.19 -27.60 6.51
C PRO A 28 6.14 -28.09 5.05
N GLY A 29 4.93 -28.28 4.53
CA GLY A 29 4.66 -28.21 3.11
C GLY A 29 4.75 -26.75 2.68
N ARG A 30 5.48 -26.46 1.60
CA ARG A 30 5.51 -25.14 0.94
C ARG A 30 4.06 -24.64 0.81
N SER A 31 3.62 -23.75 1.70
CA SER A 31 2.30 -23.12 1.60
C SER A 31 2.36 -22.12 0.45
N SER A 32 2.16 -22.63 -0.78
CA SER A 32 1.95 -21.78 -1.93
C SER A 32 0.67 -20.98 -1.68
N TRP A 33 0.81 -19.66 -1.60
CA TRP A 33 -0.32 -18.75 -1.56
C TRP A 33 -1.06 -18.76 -2.91
N ASN A 34 -2.35 -18.44 -2.90
CA ASN A 34 -3.23 -18.45 -4.06
C ASN A 34 -3.01 -17.20 -4.92
N ARG A 35 -2.18 -17.32 -5.96
CA ARG A 35 -1.83 -16.24 -6.90
C ARG A 35 -3.02 -15.81 -7.74
N GLU A 36 -3.77 -16.78 -8.28
CA GLU A 36 -4.92 -16.58 -9.14
C GLU A 36 -6.03 -15.82 -8.40
N GLY A 37 -6.27 -16.18 -7.15
CA GLY A 37 -7.27 -15.56 -6.32
C GLY A 37 -6.90 -14.14 -5.91
N ALA A 38 -5.63 -13.88 -5.60
CA ALA A 38 -5.13 -12.51 -5.38
C ALA A 38 -5.23 -11.65 -6.64
N ALA A 39 -4.93 -12.21 -7.82
CA ALA A 39 -5.10 -11.53 -9.09
C ALA A 39 -6.56 -11.15 -9.36
N ARG A 40 -7.49 -12.09 -9.17
CA ARG A 40 -8.94 -11.83 -9.29
C ARG A 40 -9.43 -10.79 -8.29
N TYR A 41 -8.97 -10.87 -7.03
CA TYR A 41 -9.28 -9.86 -6.03
C TYR A 41 -8.87 -8.46 -6.51
N LEU A 42 -7.61 -8.29 -6.94
CA LEU A 42 -7.10 -6.99 -7.38
C LEU A 42 -7.88 -6.45 -8.60
N ASP A 43 -8.18 -7.30 -9.59
CA ASP A 43 -8.92 -6.93 -10.80
C ASP A 43 -10.36 -6.48 -10.46
N GLU A 44 -11.09 -7.26 -9.64
CA GLU A 44 -12.45 -6.94 -9.24
C GLU A 44 -12.53 -5.68 -8.36
N ARG A 45 -11.52 -5.46 -7.51
CA ARG A 45 -11.43 -4.24 -6.70
C ARG A 45 -11.13 -3.03 -7.56
N MET A 46 -10.33 -3.18 -8.63
CA MET A 46 -10.10 -2.12 -9.60
C MET A 46 -11.38 -1.82 -10.40
N ASP A 47 -12.16 -2.83 -10.79
CA ASP A 47 -13.48 -2.63 -11.43
C ASP A 47 -14.46 -1.91 -10.50
N ALA A 48 -14.52 -2.30 -9.23
CA ALA A 48 -15.35 -1.63 -8.23
C ALA A 48 -14.92 -0.16 -8.03
N TRP A 49 -13.62 0.12 -8.03
CA TRP A 49 -13.11 1.49 -8.01
C TRP A 49 -13.50 2.26 -9.26
N PHE A 50 -13.31 1.68 -10.44
CA PHE A 50 -13.77 2.29 -11.69
C PHE A 50 -15.27 2.55 -11.70
N ALA A 51 -16.10 1.74 -11.06
CA ALA A 51 -17.53 2.00 -11.00
C ALA A 51 -17.89 3.17 -10.08
N LYS A 52 -17.23 3.27 -8.91
CA LYS A 52 -17.66 4.14 -7.79
C LYS A 52 -16.82 5.39 -7.57
N ALA A 53 -15.58 5.44 -8.07
CA ALA A 53 -14.71 6.58 -7.92
C ALA A 53 -15.30 7.82 -8.60
N LYS A 54 -14.93 9.01 -8.08
CA LYS A 54 -15.31 10.30 -8.66
C LYS A 54 -15.01 10.32 -10.16
N LYS A 55 -16.01 10.72 -10.95
CA LYS A 55 -15.91 10.89 -12.40
C LYS A 55 -15.44 12.30 -12.70
N LEU A 56 -14.36 12.39 -13.47
CA LEU A 56 -13.67 13.63 -13.75
C LEU A 56 -13.72 13.91 -15.25
N GLN A 57 -14.30 15.04 -15.63
CA GLN A 57 -14.33 15.48 -17.02
C GLN A 57 -12.89 15.66 -17.52
N THR A 58 -12.58 14.98 -18.61
CA THR A 58 -11.23 14.90 -19.19
C THR A 58 -11.35 15.00 -20.72
N GLY A 59 -11.36 16.25 -21.21
CA GLY A 59 -11.71 16.54 -22.61
C GLY A 59 -13.17 16.21 -22.89
N GLN A 60 -13.43 15.36 -23.89
CA GLN A 60 -14.78 14.90 -24.25
C GLN A 60 -15.20 13.60 -23.53
N ARG A 61 -14.36 13.07 -22.63
CA ARG A 61 -14.63 11.82 -21.89
C ARG A 61 -14.58 12.07 -20.39
N VAL A 62 -14.91 11.04 -19.61
CA VAL A 62 -14.71 11.01 -18.16
C VAL A 62 -13.66 9.97 -17.80
N THR A 63 -12.82 10.28 -16.82
CA THR A 63 -11.89 9.33 -16.19
C THR A 63 -12.23 9.17 -14.71
N ALA A 64 -11.78 8.08 -14.09
CA ALA A 64 -11.84 7.91 -12.64
C ALA A 64 -10.69 8.66 -11.96
N CYS A 65 -10.89 9.04 -10.70
CA CYS A 65 -9.81 9.48 -9.82
C CYS A 65 -8.81 8.32 -9.56
N VAL A 66 -7.51 8.63 -9.50
CA VAL A 66 -6.47 7.66 -9.10
C VAL A 66 -6.41 7.60 -7.57
N SER A 67 -6.58 6.41 -6.98
CA SER A 67 -6.49 6.23 -5.53
C SER A 67 -5.10 5.81 -5.06
N CYS A 68 -4.65 6.41 -3.95
CA CYS A 68 -3.41 6.08 -3.25
C CYS A 68 -3.42 4.67 -2.61
N HIS A 69 -4.59 4.12 -2.27
CA HIS A 69 -4.73 2.83 -1.58
C HIS A 69 -5.26 1.70 -2.48
N THR A 70 -5.84 2.02 -3.63
CA THR A 70 -6.37 1.03 -4.58
C THR A 70 -5.62 1.08 -5.91
N THR A 71 -5.60 2.21 -6.61
CA THR A 71 -4.99 2.31 -7.95
C THR A 71 -3.46 2.23 -7.90
N VAL A 72 -2.82 2.96 -6.98
CA VAL A 72 -1.34 2.95 -6.85
C VAL A 72 -0.81 1.54 -6.52
N PRO A 73 -1.32 0.83 -5.49
CA PRO A 73 -0.85 -0.51 -5.21
C PRO A 73 -1.17 -1.51 -6.33
N TYR A 74 -2.32 -1.37 -7.01
CA TYR A 74 -2.65 -2.17 -8.19
C TYR A 74 -1.60 -2.01 -9.30
N VAL A 75 -1.27 -0.76 -9.65
CA VAL A 75 -0.26 -0.43 -10.68
C VAL A 75 1.12 -0.98 -10.33
N LEU A 76 1.50 -0.95 -9.06
CA LEU A 76 2.80 -1.45 -8.62
C LEU A 76 2.88 -2.98 -8.67
N SER A 77 1.80 -3.68 -8.33
CA SER A 77 1.81 -5.13 -8.06
C SER A 77 1.29 -5.99 -9.22
N ARG A 78 0.31 -5.50 -9.99
CA ARG A 78 -0.48 -6.38 -10.86
C ARG A 78 0.33 -6.96 -12.01
N SER A 79 1.18 -6.16 -12.65
CA SER A 79 2.03 -6.65 -13.76
C SER A 79 3.07 -7.65 -13.26
N VAL A 80 3.62 -7.44 -12.06
CA VAL A 80 4.54 -8.37 -11.38
C VAL A 80 3.86 -9.72 -11.13
N LEU A 81 2.64 -9.70 -10.57
CA LEU A 81 1.84 -10.91 -10.38
C LEU A 81 1.52 -11.61 -11.69
N ARG A 82 1.10 -10.83 -12.69
CA ARG A 82 0.75 -11.32 -14.02
C ARG A 82 1.93 -12.08 -14.66
N ARG A 83 3.14 -11.53 -14.60
CA ARG A 83 4.36 -12.19 -15.09
C ARG A 83 4.72 -13.44 -14.28
N ALA A 84 4.56 -13.39 -12.95
CA ALA A 84 4.79 -14.55 -12.08
C ALA A 84 3.79 -15.70 -12.36
N MET A 85 2.65 -15.40 -12.97
CA MET A 85 1.66 -16.36 -13.46
C MET A 85 1.85 -16.72 -14.94
N HIS A 86 2.95 -16.29 -15.57
CA HIS A 86 3.25 -16.52 -16.99
C HIS A 86 2.20 -15.97 -17.97
N VAL A 87 1.49 -14.90 -17.59
CA VAL A 87 0.53 -14.21 -18.46
C VAL A 87 1.20 -12.99 -19.10
N SER A 88 1.33 -12.98 -20.43
CA SER A 88 1.99 -11.88 -21.15
C SER A 88 1.05 -10.70 -21.42
N ARG A 89 -0.23 -10.96 -21.67
CA ARG A 89 -1.22 -9.94 -22.05
C ARG A 89 -1.69 -9.15 -20.82
N ALA A 90 -1.56 -7.83 -20.87
CA ALA A 90 -2.13 -6.93 -19.86
C ALA A 90 -3.65 -7.14 -19.71
N THR A 91 -4.12 -7.06 -18.47
CA THR A 91 -5.55 -7.11 -18.13
C THR A 91 -6.30 -5.89 -18.69
N PRO A 92 -7.62 -5.98 -18.93
CA PRO A 92 -8.44 -4.81 -19.28
C PRO A 92 -8.29 -3.65 -18.29
N GLN A 93 -8.11 -3.95 -17.00
CA GLN A 93 -7.95 -2.97 -15.93
C GLN A 93 -6.57 -2.30 -16.00
N GLU A 94 -5.48 -3.05 -16.21
CA GLU A 94 -4.14 -2.46 -16.48
C GLU A 94 -4.18 -1.50 -17.68
N VAL A 95 -4.82 -1.93 -18.78
CA VAL A 95 -4.97 -1.11 -20.00
C VAL A 95 -5.77 0.16 -19.70
N ARG A 96 -6.90 0.02 -19.00
CA ARG A 96 -7.76 1.17 -18.68
C ARG A 96 -7.08 2.19 -17.77
N VAL A 97 -6.33 1.77 -16.75
CA VAL A 97 -5.57 2.70 -15.90
C VAL A 97 -4.58 3.51 -16.75
N LEU A 98 -3.86 2.83 -17.66
CA LEU A 98 -2.89 3.48 -18.54
C LEU A 98 -3.55 4.45 -19.52
N GLU A 99 -4.68 4.09 -20.13
CA GLU A 99 -5.44 4.94 -21.05
C GLU A 99 -6.00 6.18 -20.35
N GLU A 100 -6.58 6.01 -19.15
CA GLU A 100 -7.11 7.13 -18.37
C GLU A 100 -5.98 8.08 -17.94
N ALA A 101 -4.85 7.58 -17.43
CA ALA A 101 -3.69 8.40 -17.07
C ALA A 101 -3.09 9.15 -18.28
N THR A 102 -2.94 8.47 -19.41
CA THR A 102 -2.46 9.07 -20.68
C THR A 102 -3.35 10.23 -21.09
N ARG A 103 -4.68 10.03 -21.08
CA ARG A 103 -5.65 11.06 -21.46
C ARG A 103 -5.61 12.27 -20.52
N ARG A 104 -5.48 12.04 -19.22
CA ARG A 104 -5.35 13.13 -18.24
C ARG A 104 -4.09 13.95 -18.52
N VAL A 105 -2.96 13.28 -18.75
CA VAL A 105 -1.70 13.95 -19.12
C VAL A 105 -1.80 14.72 -20.43
N GLU A 106 -2.53 14.20 -21.41
CA GLU A 106 -2.76 14.89 -22.68
C GLU A 106 -3.56 16.18 -22.52
N THR A 107 -4.40 16.30 -21.48
CA THR A 107 -5.42 17.33 -21.33
C THR A 107 -5.25 18.22 -20.08
N TYR A 108 -4.05 18.31 -19.50
CA TYR A 108 -3.77 19.06 -18.26
C TYR A 108 -4.38 20.48 -18.20
N GLY A 109 -4.40 21.21 -19.32
CA GLY A 109 -4.95 22.56 -19.37
C GLY A 109 -6.48 22.64 -19.31
N ALA A 110 -7.19 21.52 -19.49
CA ALA A 110 -8.64 21.52 -19.72
C ALA A 110 -9.42 20.47 -18.91
N HIS A 111 -8.77 19.49 -18.28
CA HIS A 111 -9.48 18.51 -17.46
C HIS A 111 -9.78 19.04 -16.05
N GLN A 112 -10.81 18.47 -15.42
CA GLN A 112 -11.15 18.76 -14.02
C GLN A 112 -10.07 18.24 -13.08
N PRO A 113 -9.62 19.04 -12.08
CA PRO A 113 -8.79 18.56 -10.98
C PRO A 113 -9.47 17.40 -10.23
N LEU A 114 -8.69 16.56 -9.54
CA LEU A 114 -9.22 15.48 -8.71
C LEU A 114 -10.26 16.01 -7.70
N TYR A 115 -9.94 17.11 -7.03
CA TYR A 115 -10.80 17.85 -6.11
C TYR A 115 -10.67 19.36 -6.30
N ASP A 116 -11.79 20.06 -6.20
CA ASP A 116 -11.92 21.48 -6.56
C ASP A 116 -12.83 22.27 -5.61
N SER A 117 -13.12 21.71 -4.43
CA SER A 117 -14.03 22.31 -3.44
C SER A 117 -13.55 23.66 -2.89
N ASN A 118 -12.26 23.96 -2.98
CA ASN A 118 -11.66 25.26 -2.71
C ASN A 118 -10.29 25.37 -3.41
N GLU A 119 -9.68 26.56 -3.39
CA GLU A 119 -8.39 26.79 -4.05
C GLU A 119 -7.26 25.91 -3.51
N ARG A 120 -7.22 25.68 -2.20
CA ARG A 120 -6.26 24.75 -1.59
C ARG A 120 -6.40 23.35 -2.21
N LYS A 121 -7.62 22.83 -2.33
CA LYS A 121 -7.90 21.51 -2.92
C LYS A 121 -7.58 21.43 -4.39
N LYS A 122 -7.77 22.51 -5.16
CA LYS A 122 -7.32 22.57 -6.56
C LYS A 122 -5.81 22.44 -6.66
N THR A 123 -5.06 23.16 -5.81
CA THR A 123 -3.59 23.10 -5.77
C THR A 123 -3.09 21.72 -5.36
N GLU A 124 -3.60 21.18 -4.24
CA GLU A 124 -3.29 19.82 -3.77
C GLU A 124 -3.60 18.75 -4.83
N SER A 125 -4.71 18.90 -5.56
CA SER A 125 -5.09 17.98 -6.62
C SER A 125 -4.09 17.98 -7.77
N ARG A 126 -3.62 19.17 -8.19
CA ARG A 126 -2.67 19.30 -9.30
C ARG A 126 -1.32 18.67 -8.98
N GLY A 127 -0.80 18.87 -7.76
CA GLY A 127 0.45 18.27 -7.33
C GLY A 127 0.34 16.76 -7.17
N THR A 128 -0.70 16.28 -6.48
CA THR A 128 -0.98 14.84 -6.32
C THR A 128 -1.09 14.14 -7.67
N GLU A 129 -1.89 14.69 -8.58
CA GLU A 129 -2.08 14.12 -9.90
C GLU A 129 -0.79 14.07 -10.73
N ALA A 130 0.04 15.11 -10.68
CA ALA A 130 1.30 15.14 -11.41
C ALA A 130 2.21 13.96 -10.99
N VAL A 131 2.31 13.71 -9.68
CA VAL A 131 3.07 12.59 -9.11
C VAL A 131 2.46 11.24 -9.53
N LEU A 132 1.15 11.07 -9.36
CA LEU A 132 0.48 9.79 -9.62
C LEU A 132 0.52 9.41 -11.11
N ASN A 133 0.28 10.36 -12.02
CA ASN A 133 0.37 10.11 -13.45
C ASN A 133 1.80 9.78 -13.89
N ALA A 134 2.81 10.48 -13.35
CA ALA A 134 4.21 10.20 -13.63
C ALA A 134 4.58 8.78 -13.19
N LEU A 135 4.13 8.35 -11.99
CA LEU A 135 4.35 6.99 -11.51
C LEU A 135 3.72 5.95 -12.44
N ILE A 136 2.43 6.10 -12.77
CA ILE A 136 1.71 5.14 -13.62
C ILE A 136 2.40 4.96 -14.98
N LEU A 137 2.73 6.07 -15.64
CA LEU A 137 3.31 6.04 -16.98
C LEU A 137 4.76 5.54 -16.98
N ALA A 138 5.57 5.94 -15.99
CA ALA A 138 6.93 5.42 -15.84
C ALA A 138 6.95 3.91 -15.57
N ARG A 139 6.02 3.38 -14.76
CA ARG A 139 5.89 1.94 -14.56
C ARG A 139 5.47 1.21 -15.84
N ALA A 140 4.54 1.78 -16.62
CA ALA A 140 4.10 1.20 -17.88
C ALA A 140 5.23 1.16 -18.94
N ASP A 141 6.07 2.19 -19.01
CA ASP A 141 7.25 2.20 -19.88
C ASP A 141 8.28 1.15 -19.47
N ALA A 142 8.56 1.02 -18.16
CA ALA A 142 9.47 -0.01 -17.65
C ALA A 142 8.94 -1.43 -17.87
N GLU A 143 7.63 -1.65 -17.76
CA GLU A 143 6.99 -2.92 -18.10
C GLU A 143 7.23 -3.34 -19.55
N GLN A 144 7.27 -2.37 -20.46
CA GLN A 144 7.55 -2.58 -21.88
C GLN A 144 9.05 -2.66 -22.19
N ASN A 145 9.91 -2.71 -21.17
CA ASN A 145 11.38 -2.70 -21.28
C ASN A 145 11.90 -1.52 -22.13
N ARG A 146 11.22 -0.37 -22.08
CA ARG A 146 11.66 0.82 -22.81
C ARG A 146 12.93 1.37 -22.16
N ARG A 147 13.89 1.75 -23.01
CA ARG A 147 15.11 2.44 -22.57
C ARG A 147 14.87 3.91 -22.25
N ASP A 148 13.93 4.52 -22.97
CA ASP A 148 13.56 5.93 -22.84
C ASP A 148 12.08 6.10 -22.53
N ALA A 149 11.74 7.21 -21.89
CA ALA A 149 10.36 7.59 -21.61
C ALA A 149 9.56 7.71 -22.93
N SER A 150 8.34 7.15 -22.96
CA SER A 150 7.38 7.44 -24.02
C SER A 150 6.93 8.90 -23.97
N GLU A 151 6.31 9.41 -25.03
CA GLU A 151 5.88 10.81 -25.04
C GLU A 151 4.84 11.15 -23.94
N PRO A 152 3.85 10.28 -23.63
CA PRO A 152 3.00 10.48 -22.45
C PRO A 152 3.81 10.61 -21.15
N THR A 153 4.82 9.76 -20.93
CA THR A 153 5.68 9.83 -19.74
C THR A 153 6.51 11.10 -19.71
N ARG A 154 7.07 11.55 -20.85
CA ARG A 154 7.79 12.84 -20.93
C ARG A 154 6.87 14.01 -20.61
N LYS A 155 5.63 14.00 -21.11
CA LYS A 155 4.63 15.03 -20.78
C LYS A 155 4.26 15.01 -19.30
N ALA A 156 4.14 13.83 -18.70
CA ALA A 156 3.92 13.69 -17.26
C ALA A 156 5.09 14.24 -16.44
N PHE A 157 6.34 13.96 -16.82
CA PHE A 157 7.51 14.52 -16.14
C PHE A 157 7.63 16.05 -16.32
N ARG A 158 7.32 16.60 -17.50
CA ARG A 158 7.23 18.07 -17.66
C ARG A 158 6.26 18.67 -16.65
N ARG A 159 5.06 18.08 -16.52
CA ARG A 159 4.07 18.55 -15.55
C ARG A 159 4.52 18.37 -14.09
N LEU A 160 5.21 17.27 -13.80
CA LEU A 160 5.80 17.02 -12.50
C LEU A 160 6.76 18.16 -12.12
N TRP A 161 7.64 18.59 -13.01
CA TRP A 161 8.57 19.69 -12.74
C TRP A 161 7.88 21.06 -12.66
N GLU A 162 6.90 21.34 -13.52
CA GLU A 162 6.09 22.57 -13.47
C GLU A 162 5.36 22.77 -12.13
N THR A 163 4.99 21.67 -11.46
CA THR A 163 4.19 21.68 -10.23
C THR A 163 5.04 21.46 -8.97
N GLN A 164 6.35 21.26 -9.13
CA GLN A 164 7.24 21.08 -7.99
C GLN A 164 7.38 22.39 -7.21
N ARG A 165 7.19 22.32 -5.90
CA ARG A 165 7.38 23.45 -4.99
C ARG A 165 8.85 23.82 -4.85
N SER A 166 9.12 25.00 -4.32
CA SER A 166 10.48 25.47 -4.06
C SER A 166 11.25 24.57 -3.09
N ASP A 167 10.56 23.94 -2.14
CA ASP A 167 11.15 23.02 -1.17
C ASP A 167 11.42 21.62 -1.72
N GLY A 168 10.98 21.32 -2.95
CA GLY A 168 11.26 20.07 -3.66
C GLY A 168 10.17 19.00 -3.62
N ALA A 169 9.09 19.22 -2.87
CA ALA A 169 7.91 18.36 -2.87
C ALA A 169 6.80 18.88 -3.81
N TRP A 170 5.63 18.26 -3.73
CA TRP A 170 4.41 18.68 -4.42
C TRP A 170 3.32 18.93 -3.39
N ASP A 171 2.40 19.85 -3.70
CA ASP A 171 1.17 19.95 -2.91
C ASP A 171 0.40 18.63 -3.02
N TRP A 172 -0.07 18.14 -1.87
CA TRP A 172 -0.61 16.80 -1.74
C TRP A 172 -2.00 16.85 -1.11
N LEU A 173 -2.91 16.00 -1.56
CA LEU A 173 -4.26 15.91 -1.03
C LEU A 173 -4.24 15.60 0.46
N ASP A 174 -4.76 16.52 1.27
CA ASP A 174 -4.83 16.39 2.73
C ASP A 174 -6.28 16.43 3.21
N PHE A 175 -6.86 15.28 3.50
CA PHE A 175 -8.20 15.13 4.07
C PHE A 175 -8.15 14.84 5.59
N GLY A 176 -6.99 14.95 6.23
CA GLY A 176 -6.80 14.49 7.60
C GLY A 176 -6.94 12.98 7.76
N LEU A 177 -6.66 12.20 6.71
CA LEU A 177 -6.80 10.75 6.68
C LEU A 177 -5.43 10.08 6.55
N GLU A 178 -5.04 9.35 7.57
CA GLU A 178 -3.73 8.67 7.59
C GLU A 178 -3.80 7.32 6.86
N PRO A 179 -2.69 6.87 6.24
CA PRO A 179 -1.42 7.57 6.10
C PRO A 179 -1.29 8.37 4.79
N PHE A 180 -2.28 8.29 3.89
CA PHE A 180 -2.13 8.72 2.49
C PHE A 180 -2.59 10.14 2.19
N GLU A 181 -3.42 10.72 3.05
CA GLU A 181 -4.09 12.00 2.80
C GLU A 181 -4.03 12.87 4.06
N SER A 182 -2.83 13.02 4.60
CA SER A 182 -2.51 13.86 5.76
C SER A 182 -1.41 14.87 5.44
N VAL A 183 -1.13 15.79 6.35
CA VAL A 183 -0.04 16.78 6.21
C VAL A 183 1.32 16.10 5.95
N ASP A 184 1.59 14.97 6.62
CA ASP A 184 2.85 14.23 6.48
C ASP A 184 2.85 13.36 5.19
N ALA A 185 1.70 13.16 4.54
CA ALA A 185 1.58 12.39 3.30
C ALA A 185 2.22 13.10 2.09
N ALA A 186 2.55 14.39 2.18
CA ALA A 186 3.38 15.05 1.16
C ALA A 186 4.75 14.38 1.01
N TYR A 187 5.30 13.83 2.11
CA TYR A 187 6.54 13.06 2.05
C TYR A 187 6.34 11.72 1.34
N TYR A 188 5.22 11.03 1.60
CA TYR A 188 4.82 9.85 0.83
C TYR A 188 4.72 10.18 -0.67
N GLY A 189 4.03 11.27 -1.06
CA GLY A 189 3.98 11.73 -2.44
C GLY A 189 5.37 11.98 -3.06
N ALA A 190 6.27 12.63 -2.32
CA ALA A 190 7.65 12.84 -2.78
C ALA A 190 8.41 11.52 -3.01
N THR A 191 8.20 10.49 -2.19
CA THR A 191 8.80 9.16 -2.42
C THR A 191 8.23 8.45 -3.64
N LEU A 192 6.94 8.64 -3.95
CA LEU A 192 6.34 8.13 -5.20
C LEU A 192 6.93 8.80 -6.43
N ALA A 193 7.16 10.11 -6.37
CA ALA A 193 7.85 10.85 -7.44
C ALA A 193 9.27 10.31 -7.64
N ALA A 194 10.02 10.10 -6.55
CA ALA A 194 11.35 9.50 -6.61
C ALA A 194 11.35 8.09 -7.24
N LEU A 195 10.34 7.26 -6.94
CA LEU A 195 10.16 5.97 -7.58
C LEU A 195 9.87 6.09 -9.08
N ALA A 196 9.04 7.04 -9.50
CA ALA A 196 8.73 7.29 -10.91
C ALA A 196 9.99 7.70 -11.69
N ILE A 197 10.71 8.71 -11.18
CA ILE A 197 11.94 9.26 -11.77
C ILE A 197 13.05 8.19 -11.84
N GLY A 198 13.18 7.38 -10.78
CA GLY A 198 14.18 6.30 -10.72
C GLY A 198 13.83 5.07 -11.56
N THR A 199 12.59 4.97 -12.08
CA THR A 199 12.15 3.82 -12.90
C THR A 199 12.50 4.00 -14.38
N VAL A 200 12.33 5.20 -14.94
CA VAL A 200 12.65 5.52 -16.34
C VAL A 200 13.41 6.85 -16.39
N PRO A 201 14.52 6.98 -17.15
CA PRO A 201 15.31 8.20 -17.17
C PRO A 201 14.50 9.46 -17.49
N ALA A 202 14.27 10.29 -16.48
CA ALA A 202 13.59 11.58 -16.61
C ALA A 202 14.40 12.61 -17.43
N TYR A 203 15.71 12.38 -17.59
CA TYR A 203 16.64 13.24 -18.33
C TYR A 203 16.44 13.24 -19.85
N SER A 204 15.56 12.38 -20.36
CA SER A 204 15.30 12.26 -21.80
C SER A 204 14.42 13.40 -22.36
N THR A 205 14.00 14.38 -21.55
CA THR A 205 13.28 15.57 -22.03
C THR A 205 14.22 16.65 -22.57
N SER A 206 13.78 17.44 -23.56
CA SER A 206 14.52 18.55 -24.20
C SER A 206 14.92 19.72 -23.27
N GLN A 207 14.61 19.64 -21.97
CA GLN A 207 15.01 20.57 -20.91
C GLN A 207 15.75 19.80 -19.79
N ALA A 208 16.89 19.17 -20.12
CA ALA A 208 17.68 18.38 -19.18
C ALA A 208 18.13 19.16 -17.91
N THR A 209 18.17 20.48 -17.99
CA THR A 209 18.45 21.39 -16.88
C THR A 209 17.36 21.36 -15.80
N ASP A 210 16.09 21.36 -16.20
CA ASP A 210 14.95 21.43 -15.26
C ASP A 210 14.79 20.11 -14.50
N ALA A 211 15.02 18.98 -15.18
CA ALA A 211 15.01 17.66 -14.56
C ALA A 211 16.13 17.53 -13.51
N THR A 212 17.35 18.01 -13.80
CA THR A 212 18.47 17.94 -12.85
C THR A 212 18.18 18.78 -11.60
N VAL A 213 17.76 20.03 -11.80
CA VAL A 213 17.40 20.93 -10.70
C VAL A 213 16.25 20.34 -9.86
N GLY A 214 15.23 19.79 -10.52
CA GLY A 214 14.08 19.22 -9.83
C GLY A 214 14.43 17.98 -9.00
N ILE A 215 15.31 17.11 -9.52
CA ILE A 215 15.81 15.94 -8.80
C ILE A 215 16.62 16.35 -7.57
N ASP A 216 17.45 17.38 -7.68
CA ASP A 216 18.25 17.85 -6.55
C ASP A 216 17.40 18.49 -5.46
N LYS A 217 16.35 19.26 -5.83
CA LYS A 217 15.35 19.74 -4.87
C LYS A 217 14.62 18.58 -4.17
N LEU A 218 14.20 17.56 -4.92
CA LEU A 218 13.55 16.38 -4.36
C LEU A 218 14.45 15.64 -3.36
N ARG A 219 15.74 15.45 -3.71
CA ARG A 219 16.74 14.89 -2.80
C ARG A 219 16.90 15.74 -1.54
N GLY A 220 16.97 17.06 -1.71
CA GLY A 220 17.03 18.02 -0.60
C GLY A 220 15.85 17.85 0.36
N TYR A 221 14.62 17.89 -0.17
CA TYR A 221 13.39 17.69 0.59
C TYR A 221 13.41 16.38 1.39
N LEU A 222 13.66 15.26 0.72
CA LEU A 222 13.59 13.93 1.34
C LEU A 222 14.64 13.77 2.45
N LYS A 223 15.82 14.34 2.30
CA LYS A 223 16.89 14.34 3.31
C LYS A 223 16.57 15.25 4.48
N GLU A 224 16.17 16.49 4.20
CA GLU A 224 15.87 17.50 5.22
C GLU A 224 14.73 17.03 6.13
N LYS A 225 13.67 16.48 5.53
CA LYS A 225 12.47 16.07 6.25
C LYS A 225 12.55 14.68 6.90
N TYR A 226 13.62 13.91 6.63
CA TYR A 226 13.74 12.49 6.99
C TYR A 226 13.49 12.22 8.49
N LEU A 227 14.13 12.98 9.37
CA LEU A 227 14.08 12.72 10.82
C LEU A 227 12.71 13.02 11.45
N GLN A 228 11.89 13.85 10.81
CA GLN A 228 10.55 14.17 11.32
C GLN A 228 9.48 13.17 10.82
N GLN A 229 9.84 12.23 9.94
CA GLN A 229 8.89 11.31 9.34
C GLN A 229 8.56 10.11 10.21
N SER A 230 7.30 9.69 10.12
CA SER A 230 6.83 8.39 10.63
C SER A 230 7.67 7.24 10.06
N LEU A 231 7.68 6.09 10.74
CA LEU A 231 8.36 4.90 10.21
C LEU A 231 7.70 4.42 8.91
N PHE A 232 6.41 4.67 8.73
CA PHE A 232 5.70 4.46 7.47
C PHE A 232 6.33 5.24 6.31
N ASN A 233 6.48 6.56 6.45
CA ASN A 233 7.11 7.40 5.43
C ASN A 233 8.59 7.05 5.21
N ARG A 234 9.29 6.67 6.30
CA ARG A 234 10.68 6.23 6.20
C ARG A 234 10.83 4.90 5.43
N ALA A 235 9.90 3.95 5.59
CA ALA A 235 9.88 2.74 4.77
C ALA A 235 9.74 3.06 3.27
N TRP A 236 8.91 4.05 2.92
CA TRP A 236 8.76 4.49 1.52
C TRP A 236 10.00 5.16 0.94
N VAL A 237 10.74 5.98 1.69
CA VAL A 237 12.01 6.54 1.18
C VAL A 237 13.10 5.47 1.08
N LEU A 238 13.09 4.46 1.95
CA LEU A 238 13.96 3.29 1.80
C LEU A 238 13.67 2.58 0.47
N LEU A 239 12.39 2.31 0.18
CA LEU A 239 11.99 1.72 -1.10
C LEU A 239 12.39 2.61 -2.29
N ALA A 240 12.14 3.93 -2.22
CA ALA A 240 12.54 4.86 -3.26
C ALA A 240 14.05 4.90 -3.49
N SER A 241 14.86 4.75 -2.44
CA SER A 241 16.33 4.76 -2.52
C SER A 241 16.92 3.60 -3.34
N THR A 242 16.12 2.55 -3.59
CA THR A 242 16.51 1.42 -4.45
C THR A 242 16.47 1.77 -5.94
N ARG A 243 15.79 2.86 -6.31
CA ARG A 243 15.60 3.32 -7.69
C ARG A 243 16.28 4.66 -7.96
N LEU A 244 16.14 5.61 -7.05
CA LEU A 244 16.81 6.90 -7.12
C LEU A 244 17.93 6.97 -6.07
N LYS A 245 19.17 7.10 -6.55
CA LYS A 245 20.35 7.18 -5.69
C LYS A 245 20.38 8.49 -4.90
N ASP A 246 21.16 8.46 -3.81
CA ASP A 246 21.45 9.60 -2.95
C ASP A 246 20.23 10.17 -2.21
N LEU A 247 19.27 9.30 -1.84
CA LEU A 247 18.15 9.66 -0.95
C LEU A 247 18.47 9.40 0.52
N LEU A 248 19.22 8.34 0.82
CA LEU A 248 19.67 7.96 2.15
C LEU A 248 21.17 7.72 2.14
N THR A 249 21.86 8.08 3.22
CA THR A 249 23.23 7.59 3.44
C THR A 249 23.22 6.11 3.76
N ARG A 250 24.38 5.44 3.60
CA ARG A 250 24.53 4.03 3.99
C ARG A 250 24.15 3.81 5.46
N ALA A 251 24.59 4.68 6.36
CA ALA A 251 24.29 4.60 7.79
C ALA A 251 22.79 4.77 8.07
N GLN A 252 22.12 5.73 7.40
CA GLN A 252 20.66 5.89 7.52
C GLN A 252 19.91 4.65 7.02
N ARG A 253 20.32 4.08 5.89
CA ARG A 253 19.74 2.85 5.34
C ARG A 253 19.88 1.69 6.34
N GLU A 254 21.08 1.46 6.87
CA GLU A 254 21.34 0.36 7.83
C GLU A 254 20.56 0.55 9.13
N ALA A 255 20.54 1.76 9.69
CA ALA A 255 19.77 2.08 10.90
C ALA A 255 18.26 1.90 10.69
N LEU A 256 17.74 2.34 9.53
CA LEU A 256 16.32 2.19 9.21
C LEU A 256 15.92 0.73 8.99
N ILE A 257 16.78 -0.08 8.36
CA ILE A 257 16.56 -1.53 8.24
C ILE A 257 16.48 -2.15 9.63
N ALA A 258 17.40 -1.81 10.54
CA ALA A 258 17.38 -2.31 11.92
C ALA A 258 16.13 -1.86 12.69
N GLU A 259 15.68 -0.60 12.51
CA GLU A 259 14.45 -0.10 13.13
C GLU A 259 13.20 -0.81 12.59
N LEU A 260 13.13 -1.06 11.28
CA LEU A 260 12.03 -1.85 10.71
C LEU A 260 12.02 -3.27 11.30
N GLN A 261 13.18 -3.91 11.43
CA GLN A 261 13.30 -5.24 12.04
C GLN A 261 12.85 -5.25 13.51
N SER A 262 13.18 -4.22 14.29
CA SER A 262 12.80 -4.14 15.70
C SER A 262 11.29 -3.95 15.92
N ARG A 263 10.55 -3.54 14.88
CA ARG A 263 9.08 -3.45 14.90
C ARG A 263 8.38 -4.75 14.48
N GLN A 264 9.10 -5.79 14.09
CA GLN A 264 8.49 -7.07 13.77
C GLN A 264 7.85 -7.66 15.03
N GLN A 265 6.58 -8.04 14.94
CA GLN A 265 5.84 -8.64 16.06
C GLN A 265 6.24 -10.12 16.26
N GLY A 266 5.84 -10.69 17.40
CA GLY A 266 6.15 -12.08 17.75
C GLY A 266 5.58 -13.11 16.77
N ASP A 267 4.52 -12.77 16.04
CA ASP A 267 3.93 -13.60 14.97
C ASP A 267 4.71 -13.54 13.65
N GLY A 268 5.70 -12.65 13.53
CA GLY A 268 6.50 -12.44 12.32
C GLY A 268 5.98 -11.36 11.38
N GLY A 269 4.82 -10.77 11.66
CA GLY A 269 4.25 -9.67 10.88
C GLY A 269 4.62 -8.28 11.40
N TRP A 270 4.04 -7.25 10.77
CA TRP A 270 4.07 -5.85 11.21
C TRP A 270 2.68 -5.26 11.23
N SER A 271 2.45 -4.29 12.11
CA SER A 271 1.19 -3.53 12.20
C SER A 271 1.38 -2.11 11.69
N LEU A 272 0.49 -1.67 10.79
CA LEU A 272 0.40 -0.31 10.30
C LEU A 272 0.26 0.66 11.48
N GLN A 273 -0.56 0.34 12.48
CA GLN A 273 -0.76 1.20 13.65
C GLN A 273 0.56 1.60 14.31
N THR A 274 1.52 0.68 14.35
CA THR A 274 2.83 0.89 15.00
C THR A 274 3.86 1.65 14.16
N LEU A 275 3.54 1.96 12.89
CA LEU A 275 4.43 2.70 11.99
C LEU A 275 4.30 4.23 12.11
N GLY A 276 3.27 4.71 12.81
CA GLY A 276 3.04 6.13 13.12
C GLY A 276 3.90 6.61 14.29
N PRO A 277 3.96 7.94 14.49
CA PRO A 277 2.93 8.57 15.32
C PRO A 277 1.87 9.25 14.45
N TRP A 278 0.62 8.78 14.51
CA TRP A 278 -0.49 9.29 13.70
C TRP A 278 -1.06 10.60 14.27
N ARG A 279 -1.28 11.59 13.39
CA ARG A 279 -1.68 12.94 13.80
C ARG A 279 -2.94 13.45 13.10
N TRP A 280 -3.34 12.85 11.98
CA TRP A 280 -4.54 13.22 11.22
C TRP A 280 -4.54 14.72 10.90
N SER A 281 -3.38 15.23 10.46
CA SER A 281 -3.14 16.64 10.12
C SER A 281 -3.34 17.65 11.25
N ARG A 282 -3.39 17.20 12.51
CA ARG A 282 -3.43 18.10 13.67
C ARG A 282 -2.03 18.57 14.05
N SER A 283 -1.91 19.87 14.33
CA SER A 283 -0.65 20.51 14.75
C SER A 283 -0.37 20.39 16.25
N ALA A 284 -1.39 20.09 17.07
CA ALA A 284 -1.26 19.98 18.52
C ALA A 284 -2.11 18.82 19.09
N ALA A 285 -1.68 18.32 20.24
CA ALA A 285 -2.37 17.27 20.98
C ALA A 285 -3.72 17.76 21.56
N PRO A 286 -4.69 16.86 21.83
CA PRO A 286 -4.63 15.42 21.60
C PRO A 286 -4.83 15.04 20.12
N PHE A 287 -3.95 14.16 19.63
CA PHE A 287 -4.10 13.52 18.33
C PHE A 287 -5.16 12.42 18.43
N ARG A 288 -6.20 12.51 17.61
CA ARG A 288 -7.29 11.54 17.57
C ARG A 288 -7.70 11.29 16.12
N ALA A 289 -8.00 10.03 15.82
CA ALA A 289 -8.63 9.64 14.58
C ALA A 289 -9.96 10.37 14.39
N PRO A 290 -10.37 10.63 13.13
CA PRO A 290 -11.65 11.23 12.85
C PRO A 290 -12.83 10.35 13.32
N GLY A 291 -12.67 9.03 13.28
CA GLY A 291 -13.67 8.07 13.77
C GLY A 291 -13.24 7.25 14.97
N ARG A 292 -14.15 6.37 15.42
CA ARG A 292 -13.85 5.33 16.41
C ARG A 292 -12.95 4.28 15.76
N LEU A 293 -11.96 3.78 16.51
CA LEU A 293 -11.09 2.70 16.05
C LEU A 293 -11.35 1.42 16.83
N ASP A 294 -11.13 0.28 16.18
CA ASP A 294 -10.97 -1.00 16.87
C ASP A 294 -9.49 -1.22 17.22
N ALA A 295 -9.13 -0.94 18.46
CA ALA A 295 -7.76 -1.11 18.95
C ALA A 295 -7.29 -2.58 18.94
N SER A 296 -8.21 -3.54 19.06
CA SER A 296 -7.87 -4.97 19.10
C SER A 296 -7.48 -5.49 17.71
N LEU A 297 -8.14 -4.99 16.67
CA LEU A 297 -7.77 -5.28 15.28
C LEU A 297 -6.47 -4.59 14.90
N LEU A 298 -6.31 -3.32 15.28
CA LEU A 298 -5.13 -2.53 14.91
C LEU A 298 -3.85 -2.94 15.64
N ALA A 299 -3.96 -3.55 16.83
CA ALA A 299 -2.80 -4.06 17.57
C ALA A 299 -2.11 -5.25 16.86
N LYS A 300 -2.84 -6.00 16.04
CA LYS A 300 -2.34 -7.19 15.34
C LYS A 300 -1.50 -6.79 14.13
N SER A 301 -0.62 -7.69 13.68
CA SER A 301 0.02 -7.57 12.38
C SER A 301 -1.02 -7.56 11.25
N ASP A 302 -0.72 -6.84 10.17
CA ASP A 302 -1.60 -6.71 9.01
C ASP A 302 -0.84 -6.86 7.69
N GLY A 303 -1.58 -7.12 6.61
CA GLY A 303 -1.02 -7.44 5.30
C GLY A 303 -0.32 -6.26 4.62
N TYR A 304 -0.78 -5.03 4.82
CA TYR A 304 -0.18 -3.85 4.21
C TYR A 304 1.16 -3.52 4.84
N ALA A 305 1.23 -3.42 6.17
CA ALA A 305 2.50 -3.15 6.85
C ALA A 305 3.50 -4.29 6.63
N THR A 306 3.05 -5.54 6.78
CA THR A 306 3.92 -6.71 6.55
C THR A 306 4.41 -6.77 5.10
N GLY A 307 3.50 -6.64 4.12
CA GLY A 307 3.83 -6.66 2.70
C GLY A 307 4.78 -5.52 2.30
N LEU A 308 4.49 -4.29 2.72
CA LEU A 308 5.32 -3.12 2.43
C LEU A 308 6.73 -3.29 2.97
N ILE A 309 6.87 -3.70 4.24
CA ILE A 309 8.17 -3.83 4.88
C ILE A 309 8.96 -4.99 4.29
N VAL A 310 8.36 -6.16 4.12
CA VAL A 310 9.05 -7.32 3.50
C VAL A 310 9.49 -6.99 2.08
N TYR A 311 8.62 -6.40 1.26
CA TYR A 311 8.98 -5.98 -0.09
C TYR A 311 10.12 -4.96 -0.07
N THR A 312 10.03 -3.94 0.77
CA THR A 312 11.06 -2.89 0.90
C THR A 312 12.41 -3.47 1.33
N LEU A 313 12.44 -4.35 2.33
CA LEU A 313 13.68 -4.98 2.81
C LEU A 313 14.33 -5.83 1.70
N ARG A 314 13.53 -6.57 0.92
CA ARG A 314 14.02 -7.36 -0.23
C ARG A 314 14.59 -6.46 -1.33
N GLU A 315 13.88 -5.40 -1.71
CA GLU A 315 14.36 -4.44 -2.71
C GLU A 315 15.61 -3.70 -2.21
N ALA A 316 15.75 -3.51 -0.88
CA ALA A 316 16.97 -2.97 -0.29
C ALA A 316 18.13 -3.97 -0.28
N GLY A 317 17.95 -5.21 -0.76
CA GLY A 317 19.01 -6.22 -0.90
C GLY A 317 19.12 -7.22 0.24
N LEU A 318 18.15 -7.29 1.16
CA LEU A 318 18.12 -8.39 2.14
C LEU A 318 17.68 -9.69 1.44
N PRO A 319 18.41 -10.80 1.62
CA PRO A 319 18.07 -12.06 0.99
C PRO A 319 16.80 -12.66 1.58
N VAL A 320 16.15 -13.56 0.82
CA VAL A 320 14.89 -14.22 1.20
C VAL A 320 15.00 -15.03 2.50
N ASP A 321 16.19 -15.55 2.80
CA ASP A 321 16.48 -16.33 4.01
C ASP A 321 16.83 -15.47 5.23
N HIS A 322 16.99 -14.15 5.08
CA HIS A 322 17.22 -13.23 6.20
C HIS A 322 16.11 -13.40 7.25
N PRO A 323 16.42 -13.55 8.56
CA PRO A 323 15.44 -13.95 9.58
C PRO A 323 14.14 -13.13 9.57
N ALA A 324 14.25 -11.80 9.52
CA ALA A 324 13.07 -10.92 9.48
C ALA A 324 12.24 -11.09 8.19
N VAL A 325 12.89 -11.22 7.03
CA VAL A 325 12.24 -11.41 5.73
C VAL A 325 11.53 -12.75 5.70
N ARG A 326 12.21 -13.82 6.09
CA ARG A 326 11.65 -15.19 6.14
C ARG A 326 10.40 -15.26 7.02
N LYS A 327 10.45 -14.69 8.23
CA LYS A 327 9.29 -14.64 9.14
C LYS A 327 8.13 -13.85 8.54
N GLY A 328 8.40 -12.69 7.93
CA GLY A 328 7.37 -11.91 7.26
C GLY A 328 6.74 -12.64 6.08
N LEU A 329 7.53 -13.32 5.25
CA LEU A 329 7.03 -14.15 4.14
C LEU A 329 6.18 -15.32 4.66
N GLN A 330 6.59 -15.97 5.75
CA GLN A 330 5.81 -17.02 6.39
C GLN A 330 4.47 -16.48 6.91
N TRP A 331 4.49 -15.32 7.58
CA TRP A 331 3.27 -14.64 8.02
C TRP A 331 2.35 -14.34 6.84
N LEU A 332 2.87 -13.79 5.74
CA LEU A 332 2.07 -13.50 4.55
C LEU A 332 1.45 -14.77 3.95
N ARG A 333 2.20 -15.86 3.82
CA ARG A 333 1.65 -17.14 3.32
C ARG A 333 0.55 -17.70 4.23
N ALA A 334 0.67 -17.52 5.54
CA ALA A 334 -0.29 -18.00 6.52
C ALA A 334 -1.54 -17.10 6.65
N ASN A 335 -1.48 -15.84 6.20
CA ASN A 335 -2.54 -14.84 6.41
C ASN A 335 -3.22 -14.39 5.11
N GLN A 336 -3.08 -15.16 4.02
CA GLN A 336 -4.03 -15.04 2.92
C GLN A 336 -5.32 -15.72 3.32
N GLN A 337 -6.41 -14.96 3.38
CA GLN A 337 -7.67 -15.41 3.93
C GLN A 337 -8.83 -15.11 2.99
N ASP A 338 -9.90 -15.87 3.15
CA ASP A 338 -11.16 -15.63 2.44
C ASP A 338 -11.82 -14.34 2.96
N VAL A 339 -12.05 -13.40 2.04
CA VAL A 339 -12.69 -12.11 2.32
C VAL A 339 -13.90 -11.90 1.43
N GLN A 340 -14.97 -11.35 2.01
CA GLN A 340 -16.17 -10.99 1.27
C GLN A 340 -15.93 -9.72 0.44
N VAL A 341 -15.97 -9.85 -0.89
CA VAL A 341 -15.94 -8.77 -1.87
C VAL A 341 -17.24 -8.75 -2.66
N GLY A 342 -18.15 -7.84 -2.30
CA GLY A 342 -19.49 -7.84 -2.86
C GLY A 342 -20.25 -9.13 -2.53
N GLN A 343 -20.65 -9.88 -3.54
CA GLN A 343 -21.33 -11.18 -3.40
C GLN A 343 -20.37 -12.37 -3.50
N GLN A 344 -19.06 -12.12 -3.55
CA GLN A 344 -18.04 -13.13 -3.81
C GLN A 344 -17.10 -13.26 -2.63
N ILE A 345 -16.55 -14.47 -2.44
CA ILE A 345 -15.41 -14.70 -1.55
C ILE A 345 -14.13 -14.74 -2.39
N ARG A 346 -13.11 -14.02 -1.94
CA ARG A 346 -11.81 -13.95 -2.60
C ARG A 346 -10.68 -14.11 -1.58
N PRO A 347 -9.59 -14.83 -1.91
CA PRO A 347 -8.44 -14.92 -1.02
C PRO A 347 -7.60 -13.63 -1.12
N ALA A 348 -7.46 -12.93 -0.01
CA ALA A 348 -6.80 -11.64 0.08
C ALA A 348 -6.13 -11.45 1.44
N TRP A 349 -5.37 -10.37 1.59
CA TRP A 349 -4.82 -9.97 2.89
C TRP A 349 -5.61 -8.81 3.46
N ARG A 350 -5.78 -8.82 4.79
CA ARG A 350 -6.49 -7.74 5.49
C ARG A 350 -5.52 -6.73 6.08
N THR A 351 -5.94 -5.48 5.96
CA THR A 351 -5.50 -4.36 6.78
C THR A 351 -6.73 -3.52 7.06
N HIS A 352 -6.82 -3.00 8.29
CA HIS A 352 -7.93 -2.18 8.75
C HIS A 352 -7.55 -0.70 8.73
N SER A 353 -8.55 0.17 8.62
CA SER A 353 -8.32 1.61 8.61
C SER A 353 -7.88 2.11 9.99
N ILE A 354 -6.87 2.97 10.01
CA ILE A 354 -6.46 3.74 11.19
C ILE A 354 -7.22 5.07 11.32
N ASN A 355 -8.28 5.28 10.52
CA ASN A 355 -9.12 6.47 10.55
C ASN A 355 -10.52 6.20 11.11
N TYR A 356 -11.08 5.03 10.79
CA TYR A 356 -12.45 4.64 11.13
C TYR A 356 -12.53 3.12 11.32
N ASP A 357 -13.38 2.65 12.23
CA ASP A 357 -13.80 1.27 12.31
C ASP A 357 -14.76 0.98 11.14
N ARG A 358 -14.28 0.17 10.20
CA ARG A 358 -15.04 -0.23 9.01
C ARG A 358 -15.61 -1.65 9.13
N GLU A 359 -15.35 -2.34 10.23
CA GLU A 359 -15.65 -3.79 10.37
C GLU A 359 -16.99 -4.05 11.05
N HIS A 360 -17.40 -3.19 11.98
CA HIS A 360 -18.57 -3.42 12.85
C HIS A 360 -19.86 -2.69 12.41
N GLY A 361 -19.93 -2.19 11.18
CA GLY A 361 -21.11 -1.48 10.65
C GLY A 361 -21.21 -0.02 11.13
N GLY A 362 -22.39 0.60 10.95
CA GLY A 362 -22.62 2.04 11.20
C GLY A 362 -22.45 2.91 9.94
N GLU A 363 -22.55 4.23 10.08
CA GLU A 363 -22.46 5.19 8.95
C GLU A 363 -21.16 5.04 8.15
N GLU A 364 -20.09 4.57 8.79
CA GLU A 364 -18.76 4.42 8.19
C GLU A 364 -18.45 2.98 7.77
N GLY A 365 -19.18 1.97 8.29
CA GLY A 365 -18.94 0.53 8.08
C GLY A 365 -19.34 -0.02 6.71
N GLU A 366 -19.36 0.82 5.67
CA GLU A 366 -19.80 0.43 4.33
C GLU A 366 -18.91 -0.65 3.70
N PRO A 367 -19.48 -1.65 2.99
CA PRO A 367 -18.70 -2.75 2.39
C PRO A 367 -17.62 -2.30 1.40
N TRP A 368 -17.79 -1.13 0.76
CA TRP A 368 -16.85 -0.67 -0.27
C TRP A 368 -15.58 -0.02 0.32
N PRO A 369 -15.67 1.02 1.19
CA PRO A 369 -14.52 1.58 1.90
C PRO A 369 -13.82 0.61 2.85
N ARG A 370 -14.54 -0.39 3.40
CA ARG A 370 -13.96 -1.44 4.28
C ARG A 370 -12.78 -2.17 3.65
N MET A 371 -12.75 -2.27 2.33
CA MET A 371 -11.70 -3.00 1.61
C MET A 371 -10.53 -2.11 1.16
N PHE A 372 -10.59 -0.78 1.32
CA PHE A 372 -9.56 0.14 0.79
C PHE A 372 -8.15 -0.18 1.29
N MET A 373 -7.99 -0.43 2.58
CA MET A 373 -6.67 -0.81 3.11
C MET A 373 -6.27 -2.24 2.74
N SER A 374 -7.24 -3.11 2.47
CA SER A 374 -6.98 -4.48 2.00
C SER A 374 -6.62 -4.56 0.52
N ASP A 375 -7.03 -3.56 -0.27
CA ASP A 375 -6.55 -3.35 -1.65
C ASP A 375 -5.03 -3.13 -1.63
N ALA A 376 -4.56 -2.22 -0.76
CA ALA A 376 -3.14 -2.00 -0.54
C ALA A 376 -2.43 -3.23 0.07
N ALA A 377 -3.05 -3.88 1.07
CA ALA A 377 -2.50 -5.08 1.71
C ALA A 377 -2.24 -6.20 0.71
N THR A 378 -3.22 -6.50 -0.13
CA THR A 378 -3.12 -7.60 -1.11
C THR A 378 -2.06 -7.29 -2.15
N ALA A 379 -2.02 -6.07 -2.68
CA ALA A 379 -1.00 -5.64 -3.63
C ALA A 379 0.43 -5.74 -3.07
N PHE A 380 0.67 -5.27 -1.84
CA PHE A 380 2.00 -5.34 -1.25
C PHE A 380 2.38 -6.74 -0.76
N SER A 381 1.42 -7.56 -0.35
CA SER A 381 1.65 -8.98 -0.05
C SER A 381 2.09 -9.73 -1.30
N VAL A 382 1.45 -9.46 -2.44
CA VAL A 382 1.85 -9.97 -3.76
C VAL A 382 3.29 -9.57 -4.10
N LEU A 383 3.62 -8.28 -3.98
CA LEU A 383 4.98 -7.78 -4.24
C LEU A 383 6.02 -8.46 -3.35
N ALA A 384 5.70 -8.65 -2.07
CA ALA A 384 6.56 -9.32 -1.11
C ALA A 384 6.74 -10.82 -1.42
N LEU A 385 5.70 -11.51 -1.89
CA LEU A 385 5.72 -12.96 -2.11
C LEU A 385 6.24 -13.40 -3.48
N VAL A 386 6.10 -12.58 -4.52
CA VAL A 386 6.60 -12.93 -5.86
C VAL A 386 8.14 -13.08 -5.83
N GLY A 387 8.62 -14.17 -6.43
CA GLY A 387 10.05 -14.49 -6.46
C GLY A 387 10.65 -14.91 -5.10
N SER A 388 9.82 -15.40 -4.18
CA SER A 388 10.24 -15.88 -2.85
C SER A 388 10.06 -17.38 -2.63
N ASP A 389 9.71 -18.13 -3.68
CA ASP A 389 9.38 -19.57 -3.66
C ASP A 389 10.55 -20.49 -4.04
#